data_AF-A0A0D2MKB6-F1
#
_entry.id   AF-A0A0D2MKB6-F1
#
_cell.length_a   1.000
_cell.length_b   1.000
_cell.length_c   1.000
_cell.angle_alpha   90.00
_cell.angle_beta   90.00
_cell.angle_gamma   90.00
#
_symmetry.space_group_name_H-M   'P 1'
#
loop_
_entity.id
_entity.type
_entity.pdbx_description
1 polymer ?
#
loop_
_entity_poly.entity_id
_entity_poly.type
_entity_poly.pdbx_seq_one_letter_code
_entity_poly.pdbx_strand_id
1 'polypeptide(L)'
;MKWICVLLACLAVAEASRGGPVSNDLCSECTWAVRALKDLMCDPGVEGNVVDWVIDNVCAAAGDNKQSCADIVNGIAPALLDWLRLGTDAQEMCAEAGVCGAPPPAFAAPAKPRRARAAPRNDLTCPLCMFVVSKVKETLSDPITRQAVHDKTRAACGVMPEGAVRDACIQWADQYGGTLGLTRRGTE
;
A
#
# COMPACT_ATOMS: atom_id res chain seq x y z
N MET A 1 -23.35 -9.79 8.03
CA MET A 1 -22.55 -8.61 7.65
C MET A 1 -22.36 -8.48 6.13
N LYS A 2 -22.05 -9.56 5.38
CA LYS A 2 -21.97 -9.54 3.89
C LYS A 2 -23.14 -8.81 3.21
N TRP A 3 -24.39 -9.09 3.61
CA TRP A 3 -25.60 -8.44 3.03
C TRP A 3 -25.71 -6.93 3.29
N ILE A 4 -25.15 -6.41 4.39
CA ILE A 4 -25.15 -4.97 4.70
C ILE A 4 -24.16 -4.24 3.79
N CYS A 5 -22.97 -4.83 3.57
CA CYS A 5 -22.01 -4.32 2.58
C CYS A 5 -22.59 -4.34 1.16
N VAL A 6 -23.32 -5.40 0.79
CA VAL A 6 -23.96 -5.48 -0.54
C VAL A 6 -25.06 -4.43 -0.70
N LEU A 7 -25.91 -4.22 0.32
CA LEU A 7 -26.96 -3.19 0.29
C LEU A 7 -26.37 -1.76 0.22
N LEU A 8 -25.33 -1.49 1.01
CA LEU A 8 -24.64 -0.19 1.01
C LEU A 8 -23.84 0.03 -0.29
N ALA A 9 -23.20 -1.00 -0.83
CA ALA A 9 -22.50 -0.92 -2.11
C ALA A 9 -23.47 -0.74 -3.28
N CYS A 10 -24.63 -1.42 -3.30
CA CYS A 10 -25.65 -1.18 -4.32
C CYS A 10 -26.22 0.25 -4.25
N LEU A 11 -26.39 0.83 -3.06
CA LEU A 11 -26.75 2.24 -2.88
C LEU A 11 -25.62 3.17 -3.36
N ALA A 12 -24.38 2.89 -2.98
CA ALA A 12 -23.20 3.69 -3.35
C ALA A 12 -22.87 3.61 -4.85
N VAL A 13 -23.04 2.47 -5.51
CA VAL A 13 -22.83 2.31 -6.97
C VAL A 13 -23.87 3.10 -7.77
N ALA A 14 -25.10 3.22 -7.25
CA ALA A 14 -26.10 4.12 -7.83
C ALA A 14 -25.71 5.60 -7.69
N GLU A 15 -24.92 5.94 -6.67
CA GLU A 15 -24.45 7.30 -6.38
C GLU A 15 -23.12 7.64 -7.07
N ALA A 16 -22.21 6.66 -7.25
CA ALA A 16 -20.89 6.80 -7.89
C ALA A 16 -20.96 7.08 -9.40
N SER A 17 -22.13 6.85 -10.03
CA SER A 17 -22.41 7.31 -11.40
C SER A 17 -22.47 8.85 -11.52
N ARG A 18 -22.56 9.56 -10.39
CA ARG A 18 -22.31 11.00 -10.29
C ARG A 18 -20.87 11.16 -9.82
N GLY A 19 -19.95 11.45 -10.75
CA GLY A 19 -18.54 11.64 -10.45
C GLY A 19 -18.33 12.43 -9.15
N GLY A 20 -17.37 11.98 -8.33
CA GLY A 20 -17.08 12.59 -7.02
C GLY A 20 -16.73 14.08 -7.14
N PRO A 21 -16.81 14.83 -6.02
CA PRO A 21 -16.41 16.24 -6.02
C PRO A 21 -14.93 16.34 -6.43
N VAL A 22 -14.69 16.83 -7.64
CA VAL A 22 -13.35 17.17 -8.11
C VAL A 22 -12.98 18.49 -7.44
N SER A 23 -12.33 18.40 -6.27
CA SER A 23 -11.62 19.53 -5.68
C SER A 23 -10.13 19.37 -5.93
N ASN A 24 -9.43 20.46 -6.26
CA ASN A 24 -8.00 20.47 -6.62
C ASN A 24 -7.05 20.22 -5.44
N ASP A 25 -7.45 19.41 -4.46
CA ASP A 25 -6.61 19.04 -3.32
C ASP A 25 -6.51 17.52 -3.23
N LEU A 26 -5.28 17.01 -3.19
CA LEU A 26 -4.98 15.58 -3.30
C LEU A 26 -5.64 14.77 -2.18
N CYS A 27 -5.94 15.38 -1.02
CA CYS A 27 -6.65 14.73 0.06
C CYS A 27 -8.06 14.29 -0.35
N SER A 28 -8.78 15.14 -1.05
CA SER A 28 -10.15 14.86 -1.52
C SER A 28 -10.17 13.73 -2.55
N GLU A 29 -9.20 13.73 -3.46
CA GLU A 29 -9.06 12.69 -4.49
C GLU A 29 -8.67 11.35 -3.86
N CYS A 30 -7.69 11.36 -2.94
CA CYS A 30 -7.29 10.16 -2.21
C CYS A 30 -8.45 9.56 -1.43
N THR A 31 -9.17 10.39 -0.66
CA THR A 31 -10.25 9.90 0.20
C THR A 31 -11.42 9.35 -0.61
N TRP A 32 -11.72 9.97 -1.76
CA TRP A 32 -12.70 9.44 -2.70
C TRP A 32 -12.25 8.10 -3.30
N ALA A 33 -11.01 8.00 -3.78
CA ALA A 33 -10.49 6.79 -4.39
C ALA A 33 -10.48 5.60 -3.41
N VAL A 34 -10.09 5.84 -2.15
CA VAL A 34 -10.10 4.81 -1.10
C VAL A 34 -11.53 4.36 -0.78
N ARG A 35 -12.51 5.27 -0.73
CA ARG A 35 -13.92 4.91 -0.54
C ARG A 35 -14.45 4.08 -1.69
N ALA A 36 -14.23 4.54 -2.92
CA ALA A 36 -14.63 3.81 -4.13
C ALA A 36 -14.02 2.41 -4.20
N LEU A 37 -12.76 2.25 -3.79
CA LEU A 37 -12.11 0.94 -3.70
C LEU A 37 -12.76 0.05 -2.65
N LYS A 38 -13.09 0.57 -1.46
CA LYS A 38 -13.77 -0.18 -0.41
C LYS A 38 -15.19 -0.61 -0.83
N ASP A 39 -15.89 0.25 -1.57
CA ASP A 39 -17.21 -0.06 -2.10
C ASP A 39 -17.12 -1.14 -3.18
N LEU A 40 -16.13 -1.06 -4.08
CA LEU A 40 -15.89 -2.09 -5.09
C LEU A 40 -15.55 -3.44 -4.44
N MET A 41 -14.80 -3.44 -3.34
CA MET A 41 -14.51 -4.65 -2.58
C MET A 41 -15.75 -5.25 -1.89
N CYS A 42 -16.88 -4.54 -1.82
CA CYS A 42 -18.14 -5.10 -1.31
C CYS A 42 -18.94 -5.87 -2.39
N ASP A 43 -18.52 -5.78 -3.66
CA ASP A 43 -19.12 -6.53 -4.77
C ASP A 43 -18.63 -8.00 -4.75
N PRO A 44 -19.53 -8.99 -4.63
CA PRO A 44 -19.16 -10.41 -4.63
C PRO A 44 -18.59 -10.89 -5.97
N GLY A 45 -18.93 -10.23 -7.08
CA GLY A 45 -18.32 -10.47 -8.39
C GLY A 45 -16.87 -10.02 -8.44
N VAL A 46 -16.51 -8.92 -7.78
CA VAL A 46 -15.11 -8.48 -7.67
C VAL A 46 -14.30 -9.43 -6.77
N GLU A 47 -14.87 -9.90 -5.66
CA GLU A 47 -14.26 -10.95 -4.81
C GLU A 47 -13.94 -12.21 -5.62
N GLY A 48 -14.90 -12.72 -6.40
CA GLY A 48 -14.70 -13.88 -7.28
C GLY A 48 -13.63 -13.62 -8.34
N ASN A 49 -13.74 -12.51 -9.09
CA ASN A 49 -12.81 -12.18 -10.17
C ASN A 49 -11.36 -12.05 -9.68
N VAL A 50 -11.13 -11.49 -8.48
CA VAL A 50 -9.79 -11.37 -7.89
C VAL A 50 -9.23 -12.75 -7.51
N VAL A 51 -10.05 -13.61 -6.90
CA VAL A 51 -9.64 -14.98 -6.54
C VAL A 51 -9.30 -15.79 -7.78
N ASP A 52 -10.19 -15.77 -8.77
CA ASP A 52 -10.04 -16.50 -10.02
C ASP A 52 -8.79 -16.01 -10.77
N TRP A 53 -8.57 -14.69 -10.85
CA TRP A 53 -7.37 -14.14 -11.49
C TRP A 53 -6.08 -14.63 -10.82
N VAL A 54 -6.03 -14.68 -9.48
CA VAL A 54 -4.86 -15.18 -8.75
C VAL A 54 -4.66 -16.68 -9.00
N ILE A 55 -5.73 -17.47 -9.02
CA ILE A 55 -5.65 -18.90 -9.32
C ILE A 55 -5.13 -19.12 -10.75
N ASP A 56 -5.68 -18.40 -11.71
CA ASP A 56 -5.40 -18.58 -13.13
C ASP A 56 -4.04 -18.04 -13.57
N ASN A 57 -3.51 -17.01 -12.89
CA ASN A 57 -2.27 -16.35 -13.30
C ASN A 57 -1.10 -16.61 -12.33
N VAL A 58 -1.37 -16.68 -11.03
CA VAL A 58 -0.33 -16.87 -10.00
C VAL A 58 -0.18 -18.34 -9.65
N CYS A 59 -1.28 -19.02 -9.31
CA CYS A 59 -1.20 -20.44 -8.97
C CYS A 59 -0.86 -21.29 -10.20
N ALA A 60 -1.26 -20.88 -11.41
CA ALA A 60 -0.84 -21.55 -12.65
C ALA A 60 0.69 -21.58 -12.87
N ALA A 61 1.44 -20.64 -12.27
CA ALA A 61 2.89 -20.61 -12.30
C ALA A 61 3.54 -21.48 -11.21
N ALA A 62 2.76 -22.03 -10.26
CA ALA A 62 3.27 -22.77 -9.10
C ALA A 62 3.66 -24.24 -9.37
N GLY A 63 3.69 -24.68 -10.64
CA GLY A 63 4.09 -26.03 -11.03
C GLY A 63 3.22 -27.12 -10.36
N ASP A 64 3.85 -28.05 -9.64
CA ASP A 64 3.16 -29.15 -8.96
C ASP A 64 2.28 -28.68 -7.78
N ASN A 65 2.50 -27.46 -7.28
CA ASN A 65 1.78 -26.91 -6.13
C ASN A 65 0.51 -26.12 -6.52
N LYS A 66 0.08 -26.17 -7.79
CA LYS A 66 -1.11 -25.46 -8.30
C LYS A 66 -2.34 -25.64 -7.41
N GLN A 67 -2.65 -26.88 -7.08
CA GLN A 67 -3.84 -27.20 -6.28
C GLN A 67 -3.73 -26.65 -4.86
N SER A 68 -2.58 -26.88 -4.20
CA SER A 68 -2.31 -26.37 -2.85
C SER A 68 -2.33 -24.84 -2.80
N CYS A 69 -1.83 -24.17 -3.84
CA CYS A 69 -1.92 -22.72 -4.00
C CYS A 69 -3.39 -22.27 -4.08
N ALA A 70 -4.19 -22.89 -4.95
CA ALA A 70 -5.60 -22.56 -5.10
C ALA A 70 -6.39 -22.78 -3.80
N ASP A 71 -6.11 -23.87 -3.08
CA ASP A 71 -6.76 -24.18 -1.81
C ASP A 71 -6.43 -23.13 -0.74
N ILE A 72 -5.17 -22.65 -0.68
CA ILE A 72 -4.75 -21.56 0.20
C ILE A 72 -5.44 -20.24 -0.18
N VAL A 73 -5.50 -19.89 -1.47
CA VAL A 73 -6.16 -18.67 -1.94
C VAL A 73 -7.64 -18.70 -1.58
N ASN A 74 -8.33 -19.81 -1.85
CA ASN A 74 -9.74 -20.00 -1.48
C ASN A 74 -9.97 -19.93 0.03
N GLY A 75 -9.04 -20.45 0.83
CA GLY A 75 -9.13 -20.43 2.29
C GLY A 75 -8.91 -19.04 2.90
N ILE A 76 -8.03 -18.22 2.31
CA ILE A 76 -7.64 -16.91 2.87
C ILE A 76 -8.48 -15.76 2.31
N ALA A 77 -8.87 -15.82 1.03
CA ALA A 77 -9.53 -14.71 0.35
C ALA A 77 -10.76 -14.14 1.08
N PRO A 78 -11.68 -14.95 1.64
CA PRO A 78 -12.85 -14.41 2.33
C PRO A 78 -12.47 -13.57 3.55
N ALA A 79 -11.53 -14.07 4.36
CA ALA A 79 -11.08 -13.38 5.58
C ALA A 79 -10.24 -12.14 5.25
N LEU A 80 -9.41 -12.21 4.21
CA LEU A 80 -8.60 -11.08 3.75
C LEU A 80 -9.48 -9.95 3.21
N LEU A 81 -10.49 -10.27 2.39
CA LEU A 81 -11.42 -9.29 1.85
C LEU A 81 -12.31 -8.70 2.94
N ASP A 82 -12.77 -9.51 3.90
CA ASP A 82 -13.50 -9.00 5.07
C ASP A 82 -12.64 -8.06 5.93
N TRP A 83 -11.35 -8.38 6.11
CA TRP A 83 -10.41 -7.50 6.80
C TRP A 83 -10.19 -6.18 6.05
N LEU A 84 -10.07 -6.21 4.73
CA LEU A 84 -9.92 -5.01 3.89
C LEU A 84 -11.18 -4.12 3.92
N ARG A 85 -12.38 -4.73 3.93
CA ARG A 85 -13.66 -4.04 4.10
C ARG A 85 -13.74 -3.33 5.46
N LEU A 86 -13.32 -4.01 6.52
CA LEU A 86 -13.30 -3.50 7.90
C LEU A 86 -12.13 -2.57 8.22
N GLY A 87 -11.20 -2.39 7.27
CA GLY A 87 -10.03 -1.54 7.44
C GLY A 87 -10.41 -0.09 7.75
N THR A 88 -9.41 0.66 8.19
CA THR A 88 -9.45 2.10 8.51
C THR A 88 -10.22 2.95 7.50
N ASP A 89 -10.86 4.04 7.94
CA ASP A 89 -11.58 4.96 7.05
C ASP A 89 -10.62 5.75 6.16
N ALA A 90 -11.16 6.25 5.05
CA ALA A 90 -10.36 6.86 4.00
C ALA A 90 -9.54 8.09 4.45
N GLN A 91 -9.99 8.82 5.48
CA GLN A 91 -9.29 10.01 5.97
C GLN A 91 -7.97 9.62 6.64
N GLU A 92 -8.01 8.61 7.50
CA GLU A 92 -6.82 8.10 8.18
C GLU A 92 -5.86 7.43 7.19
N MET A 93 -6.36 6.66 6.22
CA MET A 93 -5.51 6.05 5.18
C MET A 93 -4.79 7.12 4.34
N CYS A 94 -5.49 8.19 3.95
CA CYS A 94 -4.91 9.28 3.18
C CYS A 94 -4.02 10.20 4.02
N ALA A 95 -4.24 10.28 5.34
CA ALA A 95 -3.35 10.97 6.26
C ALA A 95 -2.06 10.20 6.49
N GLU A 96 -2.12 8.87 6.63
CA GLU A 96 -0.94 8.00 6.67
C GLU A 96 -0.14 8.06 5.35
N ALA A 97 -0.84 8.19 4.22
CA ALA A 97 -0.20 8.43 2.92
C ALA A 97 0.44 9.83 2.79
N GLY A 98 0.27 10.70 3.79
CA GLY A 98 0.81 12.08 3.80
C GLY A 98 0.07 13.03 2.87
N VAL A 99 -1.07 12.60 2.32
CA VAL A 99 -1.87 13.34 1.34
C VAL A 99 -2.96 14.18 2.01
N CYS A 100 -3.45 13.73 3.17
CA CYS A 100 -4.37 14.49 4.01
C CYS A 100 -3.70 15.04 5.28
N GLY A 101 -3.86 16.34 5.53
CA GLY A 101 -3.43 16.99 6.77
C GLY A 101 -3.28 18.51 6.61
N ALA A 102 -4.00 19.29 7.41
CA ALA A 102 -3.73 20.73 7.56
C ALA A 102 -2.45 20.95 8.39
N PRO A 103 -1.72 22.09 8.24
CA PRO A 103 -0.50 22.37 9.01
C PRO A 103 -0.79 22.27 10.52
N PRO A 104 0.17 21.77 11.31
CA PRO A 104 -0.11 21.35 12.68
C PRO A 104 -0.44 22.54 13.58
N PRO A 105 -1.36 22.46 14.55
CA PRO A 105 -1.11 23.16 15.80
C PRO A 105 0.17 22.52 16.38
N ALA A 106 1.17 23.37 16.62
CA ALA A 106 2.50 22.98 17.06
C ALA A 106 2.49 21.82 18.09
N PHE A 107 3.36 20.83 17.85
CA PHE A 107 3.58 19.62 18.66
C PHE A 107 2.50 18.52 18.59
N ALA A 108 2.39 17.86 17.43
CA ALA A 108 1.97 16.45 17.43
C ALA A 108 3.21 15.57 17.63
N ALA A 109 3.29 14.90 18.78
CA ALA A 109 4.32 13.91 19.08
C ALA A 109 4.35 12.79 18.01
N PRO A 110 5.51 12.14 17.77
CA PRO A 110 5.59 11.04 16.81
C PRO A 110 4.58 9.94 17.18
N ALA A 111 3.86 9.46 16.17
CA ALA A 111 2.92 8.35 16.30
C ALA A 111 3.62 7.18 17.02
N LYS A 112 3.06 6.76 18.16
CA LYS A 112 3.56 5.57 18.86
C LYS A 112 3.37 4.37 17.92
N PRO A 113 4.36 3.48 17.75
CA PRO A 113 4.13 2.25 16.99
C PRO A 113 2.97 1.50 17.65
N ARG A 114 1.92 1.24 16.87
CA ARG A 114 0.82 0.37 17.27
C ARG A 114 1.45 -0.99 17.59
N ARG A 115 1.40 -1.41 18.84
CA ARG A 115 1.79 -2.77 19.21
C ARG A 115 0.79 -3.69 18.52
N ALA A 116 1.21 -4.37 17.47
CA ALA A 116 0.55 -5.59 17.04
C ALA A 116 0.33 -6.45 18.30
N ARG A 117 -0.86 -7.05 18.46
CA ARG A 117 -1.07 -8.03 19.54
C ARG A 117 0.08 -9.01 19.45
N ALA A 118 0.87 -9.11 20.52
CA ALA A 118 2.02 -9.97 20.54
C ALA A 118 1.50 -11.39 20.28
N ALA A 119 1.87 -11.96 19.13
CA ALA A 119 1.97 -13.40 19.02
C ALA A 119 2.80 -13.92 20.21
N PRO A 120 2.63 -15.18 20.63
CA PRO A 120 3.49 -15.77 21.65
C PRO A 120 4.93 -15.40 21.34
N ARG A 121 5.64 -14.78 22.29
CA ARG A 121 7.04 -14.42 22.06
C ARG A 121 7.82 -15.72 21.98
N ASN A 122 8.08 -16.18 20.78
CA ASN A 122 9.11 -17.18 20.54
C ASN A 122 10.44 -16.46 20.79
N ASP A 123 11.28 -16.95 21.69
CA ASP A 123 12.54 -16.32 22.12
C ASP A 123 13.50 -15.97 20.96
N LEU A 124 13.29 -16.60 19.80
CA LEU A 124 14.09 -16.40 18.59
C LEU A 124 13.63 -15.24 17.68
N THR A 125 12.40 -14.75 17.83
CA THR A 125 11.81 -13.76 16.90
C THR A 125 12.52 -12.41 16.95
N CYS A 126 12.90 -11.95 18.16
CA CYS A 126 13.57 -10.66 18.34
C CYS A 126 15.03 -10.69 17.84
N PRO A 127 15.87 -11.67 18.22
CA PRO A 127 17.22 -11.79 17.68
C PRO A 127 17.25 -11.94 16.15
N LEU A 128 16.33 -12.72 15.57
CA LEU A 128 16.25 -12.90 14.12
C LEU A 128 15.87 -11.61 13.40
N CYS A 129 14.85 -10.88 13.90
CA CYS A 129 14.46 -9.59 13.34
C CYS A 129 15.63 -8.59 13.37
N MET A 130 16.35 -8.49 14.50
CA MET A 130 17.51 -7.62 14.62
C MET A 130 18.62 -7.99 13.63
N PHE A 131 18.88 -9.28 13.44
CA PHE A 131 19.87 -9.75 12.47
C PHE A 131 19.47 -9.37 11.03
N VAL A 132 18.23 -9.64 10.64
CA VAL A 132 17.71 -9.32 9.30
C VAL A 132 17.77 -7.81 9.05
N VAL A 133 17.28 -6.99 9.98
CA VAL A 133 17.32 -5.52 9.83
C VAL A 133 18.75 -5.01 9.74
N SER A 134 19.68 -5.59 10.49
CA SER A 134 21.09 -5.22 10.43
C SER A 134 21.71 -5.54 9.07
N LYS A 135 21.39 -6.72 8.49
CA LYS A 135 21.85 -7.09 7.15
C LYS A 135 21.24 -6.24 6.05
N VAL A 136 19.94 -5.94 6.14
CA VAL A 136 19.29 -5.00 5.23
C VAL A 136 19.96 -3.62 5.29
N LYS A 137 20.25 -3.12 6.50
CA LYS A 137 20.94 -1.84 6.68
C LYS A 137 22.35 -1.87 6.10
N GLU A 138 23.10 -2.95 6.28
CA GLU A 138 24.45 -3.13 5.72
C GLU A 138 24.42 -3.10 4.19
N THR A 139 23.51 -3.87 3.57
CA THR A 139 23.33 -3.89 2.11
C THR A 139 22.86 -2.55 1.57
N LEU A 140 21.93 -1.87 2.25
CA LEU A 140 21.51 -0.51 1.88
C LEU A 140 22.55 0.55 2.22
N SER A 141 23.61 0.23 2.95
CA SER A 141 24.73 1.13 3.19
C SER A 141 25.83 0.97 2.13
N ASP A 142 25.77 -0.03 1.27
CA ASP A 142 26.68 -0.18 0.14
C ASP A 142 26.40 0.90 -0.94
N PRO A 143 27.40 1.70 -1.36
CA PRO A 143 27.18 2.83 -2.29
C PRO A 143 26.68 2.40 -3.68
N ILE A 144 26.99 1.19 -4.13
CA ILE A 144 26.51 0.68 -5.43
C ILE A 144 25.03 0.35 -5.33
N THR A 145 24.65 -0.37 -4.28
CA THR A 145 23.26 -0.74 -3.99
C THR A 145 22.38 0.50 -3.80
N ARG A 146 22.91 1.49 -3.09
CA ARG A 146 22.26 2.79 -2.87
C ARG A 146 21.90 3.51 -4.16
N GLN A 147 22.88 3.66 -5.04
CA GLN A 147 22.65 4.32 -6.33
C GLN A 147 21.69 3.50 -7.20
N ALA A 148 21.83 2.17 -7.21
CA ALA A 148 20.93 1.29 -7.97
C ALA A 148 19.47 1.38 -7.50
N VAL A 149 19.23 1.50 -6.20
CA VAL A 149 17.90 1.70 -5.62
C VAL A 149 17.34 3.07 -6.00
N HIS A 150 18.15 4.12 -5.90
CA HIS A 150 17.76 5.46 -6.33
C HIS A 150 17.37 5.49 -7.81
N ASP A 151 18.23 4.95 -8.69
CA ASP A 151 18.03 5.01 -10.14
C ASP A 151 16.83 4.19 -10.58
N LYS A 152 16.60 3.03 -9.97
CA LYS A 152 15.38 2.23 -10.20
C LYS A 152 14.12 2.95 -9.74
N THR A 153 14.18 3.65 -8.61
CA THR A 153 13.05 4.44 -8.10
C THR A 153 12.73 5.60 -9.06
N ARG A 154 13.76 6.30 -9.54
CA ARG A 154 13.61 7.36 -10.54
C ARG A 154 13.10 6.84 -11.88
N ALA A 155 13.59 5.69 -12.34
CA ALA A 155 13.13 5.05 -13.56
C ALA A 155 11.66 4.63 -13.47
N ALA A 156 11.20 4.16 -12.31
CA ALA A 156 9.79 3.87 -12.07
C ALA A 156 8.92 5.13 -12.19
N CYS A 157 9.40 6.29 -11.70
CA CYS A 157 8.72 7.56 -11.92
C CYS A 157 8.64 7.92 -13.41
N GLY A 158 9.68 7.63 -14.19
CA GLY A 158 9.72 7.89 -15.64
C GLY A 158 8.71 7.10 -16.49
N VAL A 159 8.13 6.03 -15.94
CA VAL A 159 7.05 5.26 -16.59
C VAL A 159 5.72 6.04 -16.57
N MET A 160 5.57 7.01 -15.68
CA MET A 160 4.33 7.78 -15.58
C MET A 160 4.15 8.77 -16.74
N PRO A 161 2.90 9.06 -17.13
CA PRO A 161 2.60 10.10 -18.12
C PRO A 161 3.21 11.45 -17.74
N GLU A 162 3.49 12.27 -18.75
CA GLU A 162 4.02 13.61 -18.52
C GLU A 162 3.05 14.46 -17.70
N GLY A 163 3.57 15.16 -16.69
CA GLY A 163 2.79 16.07 -15.87
C GLY A 163 3.21 16.07 -14.40
N ALA A 164 2.44 16.82 -13.61
CA ALA A 164 2.76 17.13 -12.21
C ALA A 164 3.00 15.89 -11.32
N VAL A 165 2.34 14.77 -11.61
CA VAL A 165 2.49 13.52 -10.86
C VAL A 165 3.86 12.89 -11.07
N ARG A 166 4.34 12.87 -12.32
CA ARG A 166 5.69 12.38 -12.64
C ARG A 166 6.75 13.26 -11.99
N ASP A 167 6.55 14.57 -12.07
CA ASP A 167 7.51 15.54 -11.51
C ASP A 167 7.57 15.43 -9.99
N ALA A 168 6.42 15.31 -9.31
CA ALA A 168 6.34 15.08 -7.87
C ALA A 168 7.00 13.75 -7.47
N CYS A 169 6.83 12.67 -8.25
CA CYS A 169 7.50 11.39 -7.98
C CYS A 169 9.01 11.48 -8.11
N ILE A 170 9.51 12.10 -9.19
CA ILE A 170 10.95 12.29 -9.39
C ILE A 170 11.54 13.11 -8.26
N GLN A 171 10.86 14.20 -7.88
CA GLN A 171 11.28 15.05 -6.76
C GLN A 171 11.30 14.28 -5.44
N TRP A 172 10.30 13.43 -5.21
CA TRP A 172 10.24 12.56 -4.03
C TRP A 172 11.37 11.52 -4.00
N ALA A 173 11.65 10.87 -5.14
CA ALA A 173 12.73 9.89 -5.28
C ALA A 173 14.11 10.53 -5.01
N ASP A 174 14.32 11.76 -5.50
CA ASP A 174 15.55 12.51 -5.29
C ASP A 174 15.68 12.96 -3.82
N GLN A 175 14.60 13.44 -3.19
CA GLN A 175 14.60 13.91 -1.80
C GLN A 175 14.83 12.78 -0.78
N TYR A 176 14.13 11.66 -0.93
CA TYR A 176 14.33 10.50 -0.06
C TYR A 176 15.66 9.80 -0.37
N GLY A 177 16.09 9.80 -1.64
CA GLY A 177 17.43 9.39 -2.04
C GLY A 177 18.52 10.17 -1.31
N GLY A 178 18.36 11.50 -1.17
CA GLY A 178 19.26 12.34 -0.40
C GLY A 178 19.25 12.02 1.11
N THR A 179 18.05 11.87 1.69
CA THR A 179 17.87 11.67 3.14
C THR A 179 18.34 10.29 3.62
N LEU A 180 18.15 9.26 2.79
CA LEU A 180 18.64 7.90 3.04
C LEU A 180 20.09 7.70 2.57
N GLY A 181 20.75 8.76 2.09
CA GLY A 181 22.13 8.74 1.61
C GLY A 181 22.35 7.90 0.36
N LEU A 182 21.28 7.62 -0.39
CA LEU A 182 21.25 6.78 -1.59
C LEU A 182 21.86 7.46 -2.81
N THR A 183 21.90 8.78 -2.84
CA THR A 183 22.56 9.58 -3.89
C THR A 183 24.04 9.76 -3.57
N ARG A 184 24.94 9.58 -4.55
CA ARG A 184 26.31 10.08 -4.41
C ARG A 184 26.26 11.58 -4.10
N ARG A 185 26.78 11.99 -2.94
CA ARG A 185 27.17 13.38 -2.71
C ARG A 185 28.22 13.71 -3.77
N GLY A 186 27.85 14.55 -4.73
CA GLY A 186 28.82 15.23 -5.57
C GLY A 186 29.78 15.98 -4.66
N THR A 187 31.06 15.77 -4.88
CA THR A 187 32.14 16.59 -4.36
C THR A 187 32.03 17.98 -4.96
N GLU A 188 31.75 18.97 -4.13
CA GLU A 188 32.33 20.32 -4.27
C GLU A 188 33.33 20.51 -3.12
#